data_AF-A0A1V5ZIG9-F1
#
_entry.id   AF-A0A1V5ZIG9-F1
#
_cell.length_a   1.000
_cell.length_b   1.000
_cell.length_c   1.000
_cell.angle_alpha   90.00
_cell.angle_beta   90.00
_cell.angle_gamma   90.00
#
_symmetry.space_group_name_H-M   'P 1'
#
loop_
_entity.id
_entity.type
_entity.pdbx_description
1 polymer ?
#
loop_
_entity_poly.entity_id
_entity_poly.type
_entity_poly.pdbx_seq_one_letter_code
_entity_poly.pdbx_strand_id
1 'polypeptide(L)' 'MVGEKLLAAGVITQSQLERALMEAKKNGERVGDTVVRLGFATRDQVEAALK' A
#
# COMPACT_ATOMS: atom_id res chain seq x y z
N MET A 1 5.50 5.81 7.46
CA MET A 1 4.15 5.89 6.86
C MET A 1 3.63 4.49 6.51
N VAL A 2 2.32 4.28 6.28
CA VAL A 2 1.75 2.94 5.94
C VAL A 2 2.42 2.35 4.69
N GLY A 3 2.54 3.15 3.63
CA GLY A 3 3.18 2.70 2.38
C GLY A 3 4.65 2.31 2.54
N GLU A 4 5.43 3.05 3.32
CA GLU A 4 6.84 2.74 3.59
C GLU A 4 7.01 1.45 4.39
N LYS A 5 6.12 1.20 5.37
CA LYS A 5 6.12 -0.08 6.10
C LYS A 5 5.86 -1.26 5.16
N LEU A 6 4.94 -1.12 4.22
CA LEU A 6 4.64 -2.15 3.22
C LEU A 6 5.83 -2.40 2.29
N LEU A 7 6.53 -1.34 1.87
CA LEU A 7 7.74 -1.44 1.07
C LEU A 7 8.87 -2.12 1.86
N ALA A 8 9.10 -1.70 3.10
CA ALA A 8 10.13 -2.28 3.97
C ALA A 8 9.88 -3.75 4.31
N ALA A 9 8.61 -4.15 4.43
CA ALA A 9 8.19 -5.55 4.61
C ALA A 9 8.26 -6.39 3.33
N GLY A 10 8.58 -5.78 2.17
CA GLY A 10 8.61 -6.47 0.87
C GLY A 10 7.22 -6.86 0.34
N VAL A 11 6.14 -6.30 0.90
CA VAL A 11 4.76 -6.57 0.49
C VAL A 11 4.42 -5.90 -0.84
N ILE A 12 5.04 -4.74 -1.10
CA ILE A 12 4.93 -3.99 -2.36
C ILE A 12 6.31 -3.56 -2.84
N THR A 13 6.42 -3.24 -4.12
CA THR A 13 7.61 -2.63 -4.72
C THR A 13 7.54 -1.10 -4.65
N GLN A 14 8.68 -0.43 -4.90
CA GLN A 14 8.76 1.03 -4.99
C GLN A 14 7.78 1.60 -6.05
N SER A 15 7.70 0.96 -7.22
CA SER A 15 6.79 1.39 -8.29
C SER A 15 5.31 1.20 -7.93
N GLN A 16 4.98 0.14 -7.21
CA GLN A 16 3.62 -0.08 -6.68
C GLN A 16 3.26 0.94 -5.60
N LEU A 17 4.21 1.29 -4.72
CA LEU A 17 4.03 2.34 -3.73
C LEU A 17 3.74 3.70 -4.38
N GLU A 18 4.53 4.10 -5.37
CA GLU A 18 4.32 5.34 -6.12
C GLU A 18 2.95 5.38 -6.79
N ARG A 19 2.55 4.28 -7.43
CA ARG A 19 1.22 4.17 -8.04
C ARG A 19 0.11 4.27 -7.00
N ALA A 20 0.24 3.58 -5.88
CA ALA A 20 -0.74 3.62 -4.80
C ALA A 20 -0.84 5.02 -4.16
N LEU A 21 0.28 5.74 -4.00
CA LEU A 21 0.30 7.12 -3.51
C LEU A 21 -0.43 8.08 -4.45
N MET A 22 -0.23 7.95 -5.77
CA MET A 22 -0.95 8.77 -6.75
C MET A 22 -2.45 8.55 -6.70
N GLU A 23 -2.89 7.28 -6.68
CA GLU A 23 -4.30 6.91 -6.64
C GLU A 23 -4.95 7.29 -5.30
N ALA A 24 -4.25 7.06 -4.18
CA ALA A 24 -4.70 7.44 -2.84
C ALA A 24 -4.91 8.95 -2.74
N LYS A 25 -3.97 9.75 -3.27
CA LYS A 25 -4.08 11.22 -3.29
C LYS A 25 -5.24 11.70 -4.18
N LYS A 26 -5.46 11.05 -5.33
CA LYS A 26 -6.55 11.38 -6.26
C LYS A 26 -7.93 11.11 -5.65
N ASN A 27 -8.06 10.02 -4.89
CA ASN A 27 -9.35 9.57 -4.35
C ASN A 27 -9.58 9.94 -2.88
N GLY A 28 -8.57 10.50 -2.19
CA GLY A 28 -8.63 10.78 -0.75
C GLY A 28 -8.60 9.52 0.13
N GLU A 29 -8.03 8.43 -0.39
CA GLU A 29 -7.98 7.12 0.29
C GLU A 29 -6.67 6.95 1.08
N ARG A 30 -6.63 5.95 1.96
CA ARG A 30 -5.38 5.53 2.61
C ARG A 30 -4.59 4.64 1.66
N VAL A 31 -3.27 4.81 1.62
CA VAL A 31 -2.37 4.00 0.79
C VAL A 31 -2.57 2.50 0.99
N GLY A 32 -2.75 2.03 2.22
CA GLY A 32 -3.00 0.61 2.50
C GLY A 32 -4.27 0.08 1.85
N ASP A 33 -5.35 0.85 1.87
CA ASP A 33 -6.62 0.47 1.23
C ASP A 33 -6.49 0.52 -0.31
N THR A 34 -5.79 1.52 -0.83
CA THR A 34 -5.50 1.63 -2.26
C THR A 34 -4.62 0.48 -2.76
N VAL A 35 -3.62 0.04 -2.01
CA VAL A 35 -2.76 -1.11 -2.34
C VAL A 35 -3.60 -2.39 -2.46
N VAL A 36 -4.57 -2.61 -1.56
CA VAL A 36 -5.49 -3.76 -1.63
C VAL A 36 -6.44 -3.63 -2.82
N ARG A 37 -7.03 -2.46 -3.03
CA ARG A 37 -7.94 -2.19 -4.15
C ARG A 37 -7.25 -2.37 -5.52
N LEU A 38 -5.97 -2.02 -5.62
CA LEU A 38 -5.15 -2.20 -6.83
C LEU A 38 -4.64 -3.63 -7.01
N GLY A 39 -4.89 -4.53 -6.05
CA GLY A 39 -4.45 -5.92 -6.11
C GLY A 39 -2.96 -6.13 -5.88
N PHE A 40 -2.25 -5.13 -5.33
CA PHE A 40 -0.81 -5.22 -5.06
C PHE A 40 -0.51 -6.02 -3.79
N ALA A 41 -1.43 -6.02 -2.83
CA ALA A 41 -1.36 -6.85 -1.64
C ALA A 41 -2.77 -7.23 -1.15
N THR A 42 -2.84 -8.24 -0.30
CA THR A 42 -4.06 -8.60 0.43
C THR A 42 -4.18 -7.78 1.71
N ARG A 43 -5.39 -7.70 2.27
CA ARG A 43 -5.62 -7.02 3.55
C ARG A 43 -4.81 -7.65 4.68
N ASP A 44 -4.70 -8.98 4.70
CA ASP A 44 -3.89 -9.71 5.69
C ASP A 44 -2.41 -9.35 5.60
N GLN A 45 -1.85 -9.24 4.38
CA GLN A 45 -0.46 -8.80 4.19
C GLN A 45 -0.25 -7.35 4.65
N VAL A 46 -1.23 -6.47 4.40
CA VAL A 46 -1.17 -5.09 4.87
C VAL A 46 -1.20 -5.03 6.39
N GLU A 47 -2.10 -5.78 7.03
CA GLU A 47 -2.19 -5.83 8.50
C GLU A 47 -0.93 -6.45 9.13
N ALA A 48 -0.38 -7.50 8.52
CA ALA A 48 0.86 -8.12 8.98
C ALA A 48 2.05 -7.16 8.95
N ALA A 49 2.15 -6.31 7.92
CA ALA A 49 3.22 -5.31 7.81
C ALA A 49 3.04 -4.08 8.72
N LEU A 50 1.87 -3.92 9.33
CA LEU A 50 1.56 -2.81 10.23
C LEU A 50 1.75 -3.13 11.71
N LYS A 51 1.75 -4.42 12.06
CA LYS A 51 2.18 -4.93 13.38
C LYS A 51 3.63 -4.55 13.67
#